data_AF-A0A698FXP6-F1
#
_entry.id   AF-A0A698FXP6-F1
#
_cell.length_a   1.000
_cell.length_b   1.000
_cell.length_c   1.000
_cell.angle_alpha   90.00
_cell.angle_beta   90.00
_cell.angle_gamma   90.00
#
_symmetry.space_group_name_H-M   'P 1'
#
loop_
_entity.id
_entity.type
_entity.pdbx_description
1 polymer ?
#
loop_
_entity_poly.entity_id
_entity_poly.type
_entity_poly.pdbx_seq_one_letter_code
_entity_poly.pdbx_strand_id
1 'polypeptide(L)'
;MSVDMSSKIDELAHNIGEVINRADALMDKFEKNEGDIAGIEEKLEKAATIDKDNSFSGNNSFEKPISIPEATKENEGINLGQADGRYSQLLTKDLSITVGTGPETATHFNSLQKAILEVSKYIVIDNKKISIRFTSDIETDEIVLIAGLISPNLYINFNGFKLKSTYDGMAIYLLNSKIRQIIKPYVESVGNCFHFSLSACEMFGDLTTDYTSKLSCLRPNQNVNNPLSGLFIGTGSDVGIRGKFQFLTPDTNKHFATSTGGGVISYRVPTEIVQASGIAFNVLNGGIIDNKGATVTGGATKNSQTPNEVTSAGIIFG
;
A
#
# COMPACT_ATOMS: atom_id res chain seq x y z
N MET A 1 18.14 62.06 -19.56
CA MET A 1 18.88 60.79 -19.51
C MET A 1 18.35 59.93 -20.65
N SER A 2 19.11 59.82 -21.74
CA SER A 2 18.79 58.95 -22.88
C SER A 2 19.08 57.51 -22.46
N VAL A 3 18.04 56.67 -22.37
CA VAL A 3 18.23 55.23 -22.13
C VAL A 3 18.91 54.67 -23.37
N ASP A 4 20.10 54.10 -23.20
CA ASP A 4 20.88 53.49 -24.27
C ASP A 4 20.14 52.24 -24.78
N MET A 5 19.35 52.42 -25.84
CA MET A 5 18.60 51.34 -26.49
C MET A 5 19.53 50.34 -27.18
N SER A 6 20.79 50.70 -27.46
CA SER A 6 21.75 49.80 -28.10
C SER A 6 22.07 48.63 -27.19
N SER A 7 22.33 48.89 -25.90
CA SER A 7 22.70 47.83 -24.95
C SER A 7 21.58 46.80 -24.75
N LYS A 8 20.31 47.23 -24.84
CA LYS A 8 19.15 46.34 -24.72
C LYS A 8 18.93 45.47 -25.96
N ILE A 9 19.29 45.99 -27.14
CA ILE A 9 19.23 45.24 -28.40
C ILE A 9 20.33 44.17 -28.42
N ASP A 10 21.54 44.52 -27.94
CA ASP A 10 22.66 43.58 -27.86
C ASP A 10 22.39 42.44 -26.85
N GLU A 11 21.79 42.77 -25.69
CA GLU A 11 21.37 41.79 -24.69
C GLU A 11 20.26 40.86 -25.21
N LEU A 12 19.29 41.40 -25.97
CA LEU A 12 18.25 40.59 -26.61
C LEU A 12 18.81 39.66 -27.69
N ALA A 13 19.75 40.15 -28.52
CA ALA A 13 20.40 39.35 -29.55
C ALA A 13 21.22 38.21 -28.94
N HIS A 14 21.92 38.47 -27.82
CA HIS A 14 22.65 37.45 -27.07
C HIS A 14 21.72 36.36 -26.53
N ASN A 15 20.61 36.76 -25.91
CA ASN A 15 19.62 35.82 -25.36
C ASN A 15 18.96 34.96 -26.44
N ILE A 16 18.66 35.53 -27.61
CA ILE A 16 18.13 34.78 -28.76
C ILE A 16 19.16 33.77 -29.26
N GLY A 17 20.45 34.15 -29.33
CA GLY A 17 21.53 33.23 -29.71
C GLY A 17 21.66 32.04 -28.76
N GLU A 18 21.54 32.25 -27.45
CA GLU A 18 21.54 31.15 -26.48
C GLU A 18 20.35 30.19 -26.65
N VAL A 19 19.16 30.72 -26.94
CA VAL A 19 17.96 29.90 -27.15
C VAL A 19 18.10 29.05 -28.41
N ILE A 20 18.64 29.61 -29.49
CA ILE A 20 18.91 28.88 -30.74
C ILE A 20 19.91 27.75 -30.50
N ASN A 21 21.04 28.04 -29.82
CA ASN A 21 22.05 27.02 -29.52
C ASN A 21 21.49 25.86 -28.66
N ARG A 22 20.58 26.15 -27.73
CA ARG A 22 19.90 25.12 -26.93
C ARG A 22 18.91 24.30 -27.75
N ALA A 23 18.25 24.90 -28.74
CA ALA A 23 17.35 24.21 -29.65
C ALA A 23 18.11 23.27 -30.59
N ASP A 24 19.24 23.71 -31.14
CA ASP A 24 20.10 22.87 -32.00
C ASP A 24 20.64 21.66 -31.23
N ALA A 25 21.11 21.86 -29.99
CA ALA A 25 21.56 20.77 -29.13
C ALA A 25 20.44 19.77 -28.73
N LEU A 26 19.18 20.19 -28.77
CA LEU A 26 18.03 19.30 -28.59
C LEU A 26 17.73 18.52 -29.87
N MET A 27 17.78 19.17 -31.04
CA MET A 27 17.61 18.52 -32.34
C MET A 27 18.64 17.41 -32.57
N ASP A 28 19.92 17.66 -32.29
CA ASP A 28 20.99 16.65 -32.40
C ASP A 28 20.70 15.41 -31.53
N LYS A 29 20.10 15.61 -30.34
CA LYS A 29 19.70 14.51 -29.44
C LYS A 29 18.50 13.73 -29.98
N PHE A 30 17.55 14.40 -30.64
CA PHE A 30 16.42 13.74 -31.27
C PHE A 30 16.86 12.89 -32.47
N GLU A 31 17.71 13.42 -33.35
CA GLU A 31 18.24 12.67 -34.50
C GLU A 31 19.04 11.44 -34.05
N LYS A 32 19.85 11.59 -33.00
CA LYS A 32 20.58 10.45 -32.43
C LYS A 32 19.64 9.36 -31.88
N ASN A 33 18.57 9.77 -31.18
CA ASN A 33 17.58 8.84 -30.64
C ASN A 33 16.77 8.13 -31.74
N GLU A 34 16.44 8.81 -32.86
CA GLU A 34 15.82 8.17 -34.02
C GLU A 34 16.72 7.10 -34.64
N GLY A 35 18.02 7.38 -34.75
CA GLY A 35 19.02 6.39 -35.20
C GLY A 35 19.10 5.16 -34.29
N ASP A 36 19.08 5.38 -32.97
CA ASP A 36 19.10 4.29 -31.98
C ASP A 36 17.81 3.43 -32.04
N ILE A 37 16.65 4.04 -32.30
CA ILE A 37 15.37 3.32 -32.47
C ILE A 37 15.39 2.47 -33.75
N ALA A 38 15.84 3.03 -34.88
CA ALA A 38 15.96 2.28 -36.13
C ALA A 38 16.91 1.06 -35.99
N GLY A 39 18.00 1.21 -35.22
CA GLY A 39 18.92 0.11 -34.92
C GLY A 39 18.33 -0.98 -34.01
N ILE A 40 17.31 -0.66 -33.19
CA ILE A 40 16.56 -1.64 -32.39
C ILE A 40 15.55 -2.40 -33.26
N GLU A 41 14.86 -1.71 -34.18
CA GLU A 41 13.92 -2.34 -35.12
C GLU A 41 14.61 -3.34 -36.04
N GLU A 42 15.79 -3.01 -36.60
CA GLU A 42 16.57 -3.93 -37.44
C GLU A 42 17.00 -5.20 -36.67
N LYS A 43 17.31 -5.07 -35.37
CA LYS A 43 17.69 -6.20 -34.50
C LYS A 43 16.48 -7.09 -34.17
N LEU A 44 15.30 -6.51 -34.00
CA LEU A 44 14.06 -7.26 -33.78
C LEU A 44 13.63 -8.03 -35.03
N GLU A 45 13.78 -7.45 -36.22
CA GLU A 45 13.43 -8.11 -37.48
C GLU A 45 14.37 -9.29 -37.81
N LYS A 46 15.66 -9.17 -37.49
CA LYS A 46 16.62 -10.29 -37.58
C LYS A 46 16.34 -11.39 -36.56
N ALA A 47 15.87 -11.05 -35.36
CA ALA A 47 15.48 -12.05 -34.36
C ALA A 47 14.20 -12.81 -34.78
N ALA A 48 13.24 -12.15 -35.41
CA ALA A 48 11.98 -12.75 -35.86
C ALA A 48 12.12 -13.69 -37.08
N THR A 49 13.20 -13.55 -37.86
CA THR A 49 13.47 -14.43 -39.03
C THR A 49 14.17 -15.72 -38.64
N ILE A 50 14.97 -15.74 -37.56
CA ILE A 50 15.66 -16.95 -37.08
C ILE A 50 14.68 -17.98 -36.48
N ASP A 51 13.53 -17.56 -35.98
CA ASP A 51 12.53 -18.44 -35.36
C ASP A 51 11.60 -19.14 -36.37
N LYS A 52 11.58 -18.70 -37.64
CA LYS A 52 10.75 -19.29 -38.70
C LYS A 52 11.34 -20.57 -39.31
N ASP A 53 12.64 -20.83 -39.14
CA ASP A 53 13.30 -22.03 -39.68
C ASP A 53 13.19 -23.25 -38.75
N ASN A 54 12.65 -23.08 -37.52
CA ASN A 54 12.33 -24.18 -36.60
C ASN A 54 10.86 -24.61 -36.67
N SER A 55 10.25 -24.55 -37.87
CA SER A 55 8.92 -25.14 -38.07
C SER A 55 9.00 -26.67 -38.02
N PHE A 56 8.55 -27.22 -36.90
CA PHE A 56 8.26 -28.64 -36.71
C PHE A 56 7.22 -29.07 -37.76
N SER A 57 7.66 -29.70 -38.85
CA SER A 57 6.77 -30.41 -39.78
C SER A 57 6.49 -31.81 -39.22
N GLY A 58 5.43 -31.90 -38.42
CA GLY A 58 4.90 -33.17 -37.92
C GLY A 58 4.30 -34.00 -39.05
N ASN A 59 5.09 -34.91 -39.61
CA ASN A 59 4.60 -36.00 -40.45
C ASN A 59 4.33 -37.21 -39.55
N ASN A 60 3.05 -37.53 -39.36
CA ASN A 60 2.59 -38.70 -38.60
C ASN A 60 2.88 -39.98 -39.40
N SER A 61 3.81 -40.81 -38.94
CA SER A 61 3.83 -42.24 -39.25
C SER A 61 4.01 -43.03 -37.96
N PHE A 62 2.95 -43.74 -37.57
CA PHE A 62 2.99 -44.77 -36.52
C PHE A 62 4.00 -45.84 -36.91
N GLU A 63 5.06 -46.02 -36.13
CA GLU A 63 5.75 -47.31 -36.04
C GLU A 63 6.53 -47.45 -34.70
N LYS A 64 6.09 -48.44 -33.91
CA LYS A 64 6.63 -49.02 -32.67
C LYS A 64 6.59 -48.19 -31.37
N PRO A 65 5.94 -48.69 -30.30
CA PRO A 65 6.07 -48.10 -28.98
C PRO A 65 7.47 -48.38 -28.44
N ILE A 66 8.25 -47.32 -28.23
CA ILE A 66 9.47 -47.38 -27.43
C ILE A 66 9.02 -47.54 -25.98
N SER A 67 9.41 -48.64 -25.34
CA SER A 67 9.17 -48.87 -23.91
C SER A 67 9.91 -47.81 -23.11
N ILE A 68 9.18 -46.90 -22.48
CA ILE A 68 9.72 -45.91 -21.55
C ILE A 68 9.94 -46.64 -20.22
N PRO A 69 11.15 -46.61 -19.63
CA PRO A 69 11.35 -47.11 -18.27
C PRO A 69 10.48 -46.32 -17.30
N GLU A 70 9.85 -46.99 -16.33
CA GLU A 70 9.07 -46.36 -15.27
C GLU A 70 9.83 -45.15 -14.69
N ALA A 71 9.19 -43.98 -14.77
CA ALA A 71 9.69 -42.77 -14.15
C ALA A 71 9.85 -43.00 -12.64
N THR A 72 11.09 -42.97 -12.17
CA THR A 72 11.37 -42.79 -10.75
C THR A 72 10.71 -41.49 -10.28
N LYS A 73 10.13 -41.53 -9.07
CA LYS A 73 9.32 -40.48 -8.43
C LYS A 73 10.07 -39.17 -8.11
N GLU A 74 11.01 -38.72 -8.94
CA GLU A 74 11.84 -37.54 -8.66
C GLU A 74 11.69 -36.39 -9.66
N ASN A 75 10.85 -36.52 -10.69
CA ASN A 75 10.55 -35.42 -11.60
C ASN A 75 9.12 -34.91 -11.40
N GLU A 76 8.82 -34.36 -10.22
CA GLU A 76 7.78 -33.34 -10.13
C GLU A 76 8.28 -32.13 -10.92
N GLY A 77 7.53 -31.78 -11.97
CA GLY A 77 7.95 -30.87 -13.03
C GLY A 77 8.68 -29.63 -12.53
N ILE A 78 9.90 -29.45 -13.03
CA ILE A 78 10.61 -28.17 -12.98
C ILE A 78 9.76 -27.20 -13.79
N ASN A 79 8.94 -26.44 -13.08
CA ASN A 79 8.06 -25.44 -13.63
C ASN A 79 8.92 -24.23 -14.02
N LEU A 80 9.53 -24.28 -15.21
CA LEU A 80 10.50 -23.31 -15.72
C LEU A 80 9.98 -21.86 -15.72
N GLY A 81 8.66 -21.64 -15.62
CA GLY A 81 8.05 -20.31 -15.47
C GLY A 81 8.07 -19.72 -14.05
N GLN A 82 8.40 -20.51 -13.01
CA GLN A 82 8.41 -20.04 -11.60
C GLN A 82 9.79 -19.57 -11.12
N ALA A 83 10.86 -19.84 -11.88
CA ALA A 83 12.24 -19.53 -11.48
C ALA A 83 12.63 -18.05 -11.65
N ASP A 84 11.93 -17.30 -12.50
CA ASP A 84 12.34 -15.95 -12.89
C ASP A 84 11.76 -14.82 -12.01
N GLY A 85 10.99 -15.13 -10.96
CA GLY A 85 10.39 -14.12 -10.08
C GLY A 85 9.39 -13.15 -10.76
N ARG A 86 9.18 -13.31 -12.08
CA ARG A 86 8.28 -12.50 -12.92
C ARG A 86 6.81 -12.88 -12.74
N TYR A 87 6.53 -14.05 -12.16
CA TYR A 87 5.19 -14.58 -11.97
C TYR A 87 4.98 -14.98 -10.51
N SER A 88 3.83 -14.58 -9.97
CA SER A 88 3.44 -14.95 -8.62
C SER A 88 3.27 -16.48 -8.49
N GLN A 89 3.75 -17.04 -7.39
CA GLN A 89 3.74 -18.46 -7.06
C GLN A 89 2.37 -18.94 -6.60
N LEU A 90 2.00 -20.15 -7.01
CA LEU A 90 0.71 -20.73 -6.64
C LEU A 90 0.71 -21.18 -5.17
N LEU A 91 -0.23 -20.67 -4.37
CA LEU A 91 -0.38 -21.11 -2.98
C LEU A 91 -1.33 -22.32 -2.86
N THR A 92 -0.80 -23.49 -2.52
CA THR A 92 -1.56 -24.76 -2.43
C THR A 92 -2.00 -25.13 -1.01
N LYS A 93 -1.41 -24.51 0.01
CA LYS A 93 -1.69 -24.70 1.44
C LYS A 93 -1.73 -23.35 2.17
N ASP A 94 -2.31 -23.32 3.36
CA ASP A 94 -2.27 -22.10 4.18
C ASP A 94 -0.82 -21.69 4.47
N LEU A 95 -0.57 -20.39 4.41
CA LEU A 95 0.73 -19.79 4.70
C LEU A 95 0.66 -19.06 6.04
N SER A 96 1.59 -19.39 6.93
CA SER A 96 1.76 -18.70 8.22
C SER A 96 3.18 -18.17 8.31
N ILE A 97 3.30 -16.85 8.33
CA ILE A 97 4.54 -16.10 8.49
C ILE A 97 4.53 -15.40 9.83
N THR A 98 5.69 -15.30 10.45
CA THR A 98 5.90 -14.57 11.69
C THR A 98 6.77 -13.34 11.48
N VAL A 99 6.52 -12.30 12.29
CA VAL A 99 7.31 -11.07 12.31
C VAL A 99 7.76 -10.78 13.73
N GLY A 100 9.05 -10.59 13.95
CA GLY A 100 9.57 -10.25 15.28
C GLY A 100 11.08 -10.39 15.39
N THR A 101 11.57 -10.47 16.61
CA THR A 101 12.99 -10.72 16.90
C THR A 101 13.34 -12.19 16.68
N GLY A 102 14.53 -12.44 16.14
CA GLY A 102 15.05 -13.78 15.92
C GLY A 102 15.88 -13.90 14.64
N PRO A 103 16.39 -15.11 14.34
CA PRO A 103 17.00 -15.40 13.05
C PRO A 103 15.97 -15.42 11.92
N GLU A 104 16.24 -14.72 10.82
CA GLU A 104 15.34 -14.75 9.64
C GLU A 104 15.29 -16.15 9.02
N THR A 105 14.10 -16.57 8.60
CA THR A 105 13.85 -17.83 7.89
C THR A 105 12.84 -17.60 6.77
N ALA A 106 12.54 -18.64 5.98
CA ALA A 106 11.51 -18.54 4.94
C ALA A 106 10.11 -18.19 5.48
N THR A 107 9.85 -18.36 6.78
CA THR A 107 8.56 -18.08 7.42
C THR A 107 8.68 -17.16 8.63
N HIS A 108 9.84 -16.53 8.84
CA HIS A 108 10.10 -15.60 9.94
C HIS A 108 10.91 -14.42 9.43
N PHE A 109 10.40 -13.21 9.61
CA PHE A 109 11.05 -11.98 9.17
C PHE A 109 11.21 -11.00 10.32
N ASN A 110 12.28 -10.22 10.29
CA ASN A 110 12.51 -9.24 11.34
C ASN A 110 11.82 -7.90 11.05
N SER A 111 11.14 -7.79 9.90
CA SER A 111 10.44 -6.60 9.43
C SER A 111 9.09 -6.99 8.81
N LEU A 112 8.07 -6.18 9.09
CA LEU A 112 6.77 -6.34 8.45
C LEU A 112 6.86 -6.12 6.93
N GLN A 113 7.69 -5.18 6.45
CA GLN A 113 7.87 -4.93 5.02
C GLN A 113 8.36 -6.19 4.29
N LYS A 114 9.36 -6.89 4.84
CA LYS A 114 9.88 -8.14 4.26
C LYS A 114 8.81 -9.23 4.22
N ALA A 115 8.02 -9.37 5.28
CA ALA A 115 6.91 -10.34 5.31
C ALA A 115 5.84 -10.00 4.26
N ILE A 116 5.53 -8.72 4.05
CA ILE A 116 4.61 -8.29 2.99
C ILE A 116 5.17 -8.59 1.59
N LEU A 117 6.46 -8.31 1.36
CA LEU A 117 7.13 -8.63 0.10
C LEU A 117 7.14 -10.14 -0.16
N GLU A 118 7.35 -10.96 0.86
CA GLU A 118 7.24 -12.41 0.73
C GLU A 118 5.83 -12.82 0.36
N VAL A 119 4.82 -12.32 1.07
CA VAL A 119 3.41 -12.62 0.80
C VAL A 119 2.98 -12.19 -0.60
N SER A 120 3.50 -11.05 -1.11
CA SER A 120 3.16 -10.57 -2.46
C SER A 120 3.62 -11.48 -3.59
N LYS A 121 4.54 -12.41 -3.31
CA LYS A 121 4.96 -13.41 -4.28
C LYS A 121 3.87 -14.42 -4.59
N TYR A 122 2.84 -14.56 -3.75
CA TYR A 122 1.88 -15.65 -3.89
C TYR A 122 0.57 -15.21 -4.57
N ILE A 123 0.13 -15.98 -5.57
CA ILE A 123 -1.25 -16.00 -6.05
C ILE A 123 -2.07 -16.81 -5.06
N VAL A 124 -3.09 -16.17 -4.49
CA VAL A 124 -4.04 -16.86 -3.60
C VAL A 124 -5.08 -17.58 -4.44
N ILE A 125 -5.10 -18.91 -4.34
CA ILE A 125 -6.23 -19.71 -4.80
C ILE A 125 -7.33 -19.66 -3.74
N ASP A 126 -8.58 -19.70 -4.19
CA ASP A 126 -9.77 -19.74 -3.34
C ASP A 126 -9.59 -20.64 -2.11
N ASN A 127 -9.98 -20.10 -0.95
CA ASN A 127 -9.95 -20.68 0.39
C ASN A 127 -8.57 -20.81 1.09
N LYS A 128 -7.44 -20.46 0.47
CA LYS A 128 -6.14 -20.48 1.18
C LYS A 128 -5.92 -19.23 1.99
N LYS A 129 -5.58 -19.42 3.27
CA LYS A 129 -5.30 -18.34 4.22
C LYS A 129 -3.83 -17.96 4.19
N ILE A 130 -3.56 -16.65 4.19
CA ILE A 130 -2.24 -16.10 4.49
C ILE A 130 -2.32 -15.36 5.82
N SER A 131 -1.50 -15.74 6.79
CA SER A 131 -1.42 -15.10 8.10
C SER A 131 -0.01 -14.56 8.32
N ILE A 132 0.10 -13.26 8.58
CA ILE A 132 1.28 -12.64 9.16
C ILE A 132 0.99 -12.44 10.65
N ARG A 133 1.85 -12.95 11.55
CA ARG A 133 1.66 -12.84 13.00
C ARG A 133 2.89 -12.25 13.69
N PHE A 134 2.68 -11.23 14.52
CA PHE A 134 3.77 -10.68 15.31
C PHE A 134 4.11 -11.60 16.49
N THR A 135 5.40 -11.75 16.77
CA THR A 135 5.93 -12.54 17.90
C THR A 135 6.69 -11.70 18.92
N SER A 136 6.99 -10.44 18.58
CA SER A 136 7.53 -9.43 19.48
C SER A 136 7.19 -8.03 18.96
N ASP A 137 7.46 -7.01 19.77
CA ASP A 137 7.49 -5.64 19.30
C ASP A 137 8.54 -5.47 18.20
N ILE A 138 8.30 -4.58 17.25
CA ILE A 138 9.22 -4.23 16.16
C ILE A 138 9.27 -2.71 15.96
N GLU A 139 10.41 -2.24 15.45
CA GLU A 139 10.61 -0.84 15.06
C GLU A 139 10.91 -0.75 13.56
N THR A 140 10.46 0.34 12.92
CA THR A 140 10.76 0.67 11.53
C THR A 140 11.06 2.16 11.41
N ASP A 141 12.03 2.52 10.58
CA ASP A 141 12.38 3.89 10.20
C ASP A 141 11.90 4.25 8.79
N GLU A 142 11.37 3.26 8.07
CA GLU A 142 10.72 3.41 6.77
C GLU A 142 9.21 3.13 6.86
N ILE A 143 8.50 3.60 5.85
CA ILE A 143 7.09 3.28 5.60
C ILE A 143 6.92 1.77 5.31
N VAL A 144 5.96 1.14 5.98
CA VAL A 144 5.50 -0.20 5.58
C VAL A 144 4.48 -0.05 4.46
N LEU A 145 4.89 -0.31 3.23
CA LEU A 145 4.07 -0.21 2.04
C LEU A 145 3.43 -1.57 1.68
N ILE A 146 2.10 -1.57 1.69
CA ILE A 146 1.26 -2.64 1.14
C ILE A 146 0.66 -2.09 -0.16
N ALA A 147 1.30 -2.36 -1.29
CA ALA A 147 0.92 -1.82 -2.59
C ALA A 147 0.47 -2.92 -3.56
N GLY A 148 -0.66 -2.72 -4.24
CA GLY A 148 -1.17 -3.62 -5.27
C GLY A 148 -1.56 -5.02 -4.76
N LEU A 149 -1.70 -5.20 -3.44
CA LEU A 149 -1.93 -6.51 -2.86
C LEU A 149 -3.42 -6.80 -2.77
N ILE A 150 -3.93 -7.59 -3.72
CA ILE A 150 -5.33 -8.02 -3.76
C ILE A 150 -5.40 -9.45 -3.23
N SER A 151 -5.54 -9.58 -1.91
CA SER A 151 -5.60 -10.86 -1.21
C SER A 151 -6.71 -10.85 -0.15
N PRO A 152 -7.94 -11.27 -0.52
CA PRO A 152 -9.08 -11.25 0.40
C PRO A 152 -8.98 -12.30 1.52
N ASN A 153 -7.88 -13.07 1.57
CA ASN A 153 -7.56 -14.06 2.60
C ASN A 153 -6.26 -13.74 3.35
N LEU A 154 -5.74 -12.51 3.24
CA LEU A 154 -4.59 -12.05 4.02
C LEU A 154 -5.03 -11.43 5.35
N TYR A 155 -4.45 -11.96 6.44
CA TYR A 155 -4.65 -11.51 7.81
C TYR A 155 -3.31 -11.03 8.39
N ILE A 156 -3.27 -9.79 8.88
CA ILE A 156 -2.11 -9.25 9.61
C ILE A 156 -2.50 -9.16 11.08
N ASN A 157 -1.92 -10.01 11.92
CA ASN A 157 -2.22 -10.08 13.34
C ASN A 157 -1.05 -9.57 14.17
N PHE A 158 -1.25 -8.44 14.83
CA PHE A 158 -0.28 -7.83 15.73
C PHE A 158 -0.10 -8.62 17.02
N ASN A 159 -1.05 -9.53 17.34
CA ASN A 159 -0.93 -10.46 18.46
C ASN A 159 -0.61 -9.77 19.81
N GLY A 160 -1.03 -8.51 19.97
CA GLY A 160 -0.76 -7.69 21.14
C GLY A 160 0.58 -6.93 21.14
N PHE A 161 1.44 -7.17 20.16
CA PHE A 161 2.74 -6.52 20.00
C PHE A 161 2.64 -5.20 19.23
N LYS A 162 3.56 -4.28 19.54
CA LYS A 162 3.63 -2.94 18.97
C LYS A 162 4.49 -2.91 17.71
N LEU A 163 4.00 -2.22 16.68
CA LEU A 163 4.85 -1.64 15.63
C LEU A 163 5.12 -0.18 15.99
N LYS A 164 6.39 0.18 16.19
CA LYS A 164 6.82 1.57 16.35
C LYS A 164 7.46 2.06 15.05
N SER A 165 6.94 3.16 14.51
CA SER A 165 7.48 3.81 13.33
C SER A 165 8.12 5.14 13.70
N THR A 166 9.41 5.29 13.42
CA THR A 166 10.14 6.56 13.53
C THR A 166 10.08 7.37 12.24
N TYR A 167 9.57 6.79 11.14
CA TYR A 167 9.36 7.47 9.87
C TYR A 167 8.42 8.68 10.02
N ASP A 168 8.86 9.84 9.53
CA ASP A 168 8.16 11.12 9.64
C ASP A 168 7.07 11.30 8.58
N GLY A 169 6.11 10.38 8.52
CA GLY A 169 5.03 10.40 7.54
C GLY A 169 3.85 9.51 7.91
N MET A 170 3.88 8.26 7.48
CA MET A 170 2.87 7.25 7.83
C MET A 170 3.56 5.92 8.12
N ALA A 171 3.14 5.22 9.16
CA ALA A 171 3.78 3.95 9.54
C ALA A 171 3.43 2.85 8.55
N ILE A 172 2.14 2.69 8.23
CA ILE A 172 1.64 1.67 7.30
C ILE A 172 0.79 2.35 6.23
N TYR A 173 1.12 2.12 4.97
CA TYR A 173 0.38 2.63 3.83
C TYR A 173 -0.16 1.50 2.97
N LEU A 174 -1.49 1.45 2.86
CA LEU A 174 -2.20 0.58 1.93
C LEU A 174 -2.55 1.39 0.69
N LEU A 175 -1.94 1.03 -0.43
CA LEU A 175 -2.17 1.67 -1.72
C LEU A 175 -2.69 0.61 -2.71
N ASN A 176 -3.85 0.86 -3.31
CA ASN A 176 -4.46 -0.03 -4.29
C ASN A 176 -4.50 -1.50 -3.82
N SER A 177 -4.87 -1.72 -2.55
CA SER A 177 -4.75 -3.03 -1.89
C SER A 177 -6.07 -3.44 -1.25
N LYS A 178 -6.42 -4.71 -1.39
CA LYS A 178 -7.61 -5.31 -0.77
C LYS A 178 -7.18 -6.51 0.05
N ILE A 179 -7.07 -6.32 1.35
CA ILE A 179 -6.70 -7.38 2.29
C ILE A 179 -7.89 -7.72 3.19
N ARG A 180 -7.86 -8.89 3.84
CA ARG A 180 -9.00 -9.32 4.66
C ARG A 180 -9.08 -8.49 5.92
N GLN A 181 -8.07 -8.61 6.77
CA GLN A 181 -8.13 -8.10 8.13
C GLN A 181 -6.77 -7.65 8.69
N ILE A 182 -6.81 -6.57 9.47
CA ILE A 182 -5.77 -6.19 10.40
C ILE A 182 -6.31 -6.42 11.83
N ILE A 183 -5.67 -7.33 12.56
CA ILE A 183 -6.15 -7.85 13.84
C ILE A 183 -5.26 -7.32 14.97
N LYS A 184 -5.91 -6.86 16.04
CA LYS A 184 -5.32 -6.35 17.27
C LYS A 184 -4.27 -5.24 17.03
N PRO A 185 -4.47 -4.30 16.10
CA PRO A 185 -3.45 -3.31 15.77
C PRO A 185 -2.96 -2.56 17.01
N TYR A 186 -1.64 -2.51 17.16
CA TYR A 186 -0.95 -1.62 18.08
C TYR A 186 0.16 -0.90 17.30
N VAL A 187 -0.11 0.35 16.92
CA VAL A 187 0.81 1.17 16.14
C VAL A 187 1.09 2.47 16.86
N GLU A 188 2.37 2.79 16.96
CA GLU A 188 2.86 4.09 17.41
C GLU A 188 3.70 4.68 16.28
N SER A 189 3.32 5.86 15.80
CA SER A 189 3.91 6.49 14.62
C SER A 189 4.26 7.93 14.91
N VAL A 190 5.32 8.46 14.31
CA VAL A 190 5.56 9.91 14.31
C VAL A 190 4.40 10.61 13.60
N GLY A 191 4.01 10.15 12.41
CA GLY A 191 2.87 10.68 11.68
C GLY A 191 1.61 9.82 11.80
N ASN A 192 0.94 9.53 10.68
CA ASN A 192 -0.26 8.69 10.68
C ASN A 192 0.09 7.23 11.03
N CYS A 193 -0.78 6.50 11.76
CA CYS A 193 -0.53 5.08 12.01
C CYS A 193 -0.85 4.26 10.76
N PHE A 194 -2.06 4.42 10.20
CA PHE A 194 -2.46 3.80 8.94
C PHE A 194 -2.92 4.86 7.95
N HIS A 195 -2.51 4.70 6.70
CA HIS A 195 -3.01 5.45 5.55
C HIS A 195 -3.61 4.47 4.54
N PHE A 196 -4.79 4.76 4.02
CA PHE A 196 -5.46 3.97 2.99
C PHE A 196 -5.75 4.83 1.77
N SER A 197 -5.37 4.35 0.58
CA SER A 197 -5.73 4.94 -0.70
C SER A 197 -6.11 3.83 -1.68
N LEU A 198 -7.28 3.95 -2.31
CA LEU A 198 -7.85 2.92 -3.20
C LEU A 198 -7.83 1.52 -2.57
N SER A 199 -8.07 1.43 -1.26
CA SER A 199 -7.80 0.21 -0.50
C SER A 199 -8.97 -0.21 0.39
N ALA A 200 -9.12 -1.50 0.63
CA ALA A 200 -10.17 -2.04 1.49
C ALA A 200 -9.63 -3.04 2.52
N CYS A 201 -10.12 -2.93 3.76
CA CYS A 201 -9.70 -3.76 4.89
C CYS A 201 -10.72 -3.71 6.03
N GLU A 202 -10.84 -4.80 6.81
CA GLU A 202 -11.51 -4.78 8.11
C GLU A 202 -10.48 -4.72 9.25
N MET A 203 -10.62 -3.77 10.17
CA MET A 203 -9.80 -3.66 11.38
C MET A 203 -10.53 -4.26 12.58
N PHE A 204 -9.88 -5.20 13.27
CA PHE A 204 -10.50 -5.97 14.34
C PHE A 204 -9.74 -5.85 15.67
N GLY A 205 -10.40 -5.29 16.69
CA GLY A 205 -9.86 -5.09 18.04
C GLY A 205 -10.25 -6.16 19.08
N ASP A 206 -10.97 -7.23 18.68
CA ASP A 206 -11.43 -8.34 19.52
C ASP A 206 -12.22 -7.96 20.80
N LEU A 207 -13.55 -7.88 20.67
CA LEU A 207 -14.48 -7.56 21.78
C LEU A 207 -14.62 -8.66 22.82
N THR A 208 -14.14 -9.89 22.54
CA THR A 208 -14.32 -11.03 23.45
C THR A 208 -13.18 -11.15 24.47
N THR A 209 -12.19 -10.28 24.36
CA THR A 209 -11.02 -10.21 25.23
C THR A 209 -10.89 -8.82 25.82
N ASP A 210 -10.18 -8.67 26.94
CA ASP A 210 -9.84 -7.35 27.51
C ASP A 210 -8.84 -6.55 26.63
N TYR A 211 -8.49 -7.08 25.46
CA TYR A 211 -7.56 -6.42 24.57
C TYR A 211 -8.17 -5.14 23.97
N THR A 212 -7.36 -4.09 23.96
CA THR A 212 -7.69 -2.83 23.32
C THR A 212 -6.65 -2.54 22.26
N SER A 213 -7.08 -2.37 21.02
CA SER A 213 -6.24 -1.88 19.94
C SER A 213 -5.77 -0.46 20.23
N LYS A 214 -4.52 -0.14 19.95
CA LYS A 214 -3.90 1.12 20.36
C LYS A 214 -3.26 1.83 19.16
N LEU A 215 -3.60 3.09 18.96
CA LEU A 215 -3.04 3.95 17.92
C LEU A 215 -2.49 5.23 18.56
N SER A 216 -1.35 5.71 18.09
CA SER A 216 -0.65 6.88 18.65
C SER A 216 0.13 7.63 17.58
N CYS A 217 -0.05 8.96 17.52
CA CYS A 217 0.64 9.87 16.61
C CYS A 217 1.51 10.86 17.40
N LEU A 218 2.82 10.68 17.36
CA LEU A 218 3.75 11.33 18.29
C LEU A 218 4.16 12.76 17.89
N ARG A 219 4.08 13.13 16.60
CA ARG A 219 4.58 14.44 16.14
C ARG A 219 3.88 15.60 16.87
N PRO A 220 4.61 16.49 17.57
CA PRO A 220 4.01 17.62 18.28
C PRO A 220 3.53 18.72 17.31
N ASN A 221 2.71 19.66 17.78
CA ASN A 221 2.36 20.92 17.10
C ASN A 221 1.88 20.77 15.65
N GLN A 222 0.84 19.94 15.42
CA GLN A 222 0.29 19.77 14.08
C GLN A 222 -0.46 21.02 13.60
N ASN A 223 -0.36 21.30 12.31
CA ASN A 223 -1.14 22.34 11.64
C ASN A 223 -2.58 21.84 11.46
N VAL A 224 -3.57 22.71 11.72
CA VAL A 224 -4.99 22.48 11.46
C VAL A 224 -5.28 22.01 10.02
N ASN A 225 -4.48 22.46 9.05
CA ASN A 225 -4.66 22.12 7.64
C ASN A 225 -4.07 20.76 7.25
N ASN A 226 -3.32 20.10 8.16
CA ASN A 226 -2.75 18.78 7.92
C ASN A 226 -2.87 17.93 9.20
N PRO A 227 -4.09 17.51 9.57
CA PRO A 227 -4.30 16.75 10.79
C PRO A 227 -3.65 15.38 10.70
N LEU A 228 -3.15 14.88 11.83
CA LEU A 228 -2.70 13.51 11.94
C LEU A 228 -3.82 12.62 12.45
N SER A 229 -3.78 11.35 12.07
CA SER A 229 -4.77 10.39 12.53
C SER A 229 -4.18 9.02 12.76
N GLY A 230 -4.77 8.30 13.72
CA GLY A 230 -4.55 6.87 13.83
C GLY A 230 -4.92 6.20 12.50
N LEU A 231 -6.08 6.55 11.95
CA LEU A 231 -6.58 6.05 10.67
C LEU A 231 -6.82 7.21 9.71
N PHE A 232 -6.07 7.26 8.61
CA PHE A 232 -6.29 8.22 7.53
C PHE A 232 -6.83 7.48 6.31
N ILE A 233 -8.11 7.72 5.97
CA ILE A 233 -8.82 7.01 4.90
C ILE A 233 -9.03 7.97 3.73
N GLY A 234 -8.20 7.83 2.70
CA GLY A 234 -8.25 8.63 1.48
C GLY A 234 -9.15 8.05 0.41
N THR A 235 -9.08 8.66 -0.77
CA THR A 235 -9.94 8.39 -1.92
C THR A 235 -10.09 6.92 -2.28
N GLY A 236 -11.34 6.52 -2.52
CA GLY A 236 -11.71 5.18 -2.97
C GLY A 236 -11.37 4.05 -2.00
N SER A 237 -11.16 4.39 -0.72
CA SER A 237 -10.89 3.40 0.33
C SER A 237 -12.14 3.10 1.15
N ASP A 238 -12.26 1.85 1.61
CA ASP A 238 -13.36 1.38 2.47
C ASP A 238 -12.80 0.58 3.64
N VAL A 239 -12.92 1.12 4.85
CA VAL A 239 -12.41 0.50 6.07
C VAL A 239 -13.54 0.22 7.05
N GLY A 240 -13.75 -1.07 7.33
CA GLY A 240 -14.63 -1.52 8.39
C GLY A 240 -13.90 -1.61 9.72
N ILE A 241 -14.54 -1.18 10.81
CA ILE A 241 -13.95 -1.21 12.16
C ILE A 241 -14.88 -1.96 13.10
N ARG A 242 -14.32 -2.92 13.84
CA ARG A 242 -15.01 -3.68 14.89
C ARG A 242 -14.08 -3.95 16.06
N GLY A 243 -14.51 -3.70 17.29
CA GLY A 243 -13.64 -3.94 18.46
C GLY A 243 -13.59 -2.80 19.45
N LYS A 244 -12.63 -2.90 20.37
CA LYS A 244 -12.24 -1.81 21.26
C LYS A 244 -10.94 -1.19 20.76
N PHE A 245 -10.96 0.11 20.51
CA PHE A 245 -9.81 0.88 20.06
C PHE A 245 -9.57 2.05 21.00
N GLN A 246 -8.30 2.42 21.18
CA GLN A 246 -7.88 3.56 21.96
C GLN A 246 -6.90 4.41 21.14
N PHE A 247 -7.16 5.71 21.08
CA PHE A 247 -6.22 6.70 20.58
C PHE A 247 -5.48 7.36 21.75
N LEU A 248 -4.16 7.20 21.79
CA LEU A 248 -3.35 7.51 22.97
C LEU A 248 -2.87 8.96 23.05
N THR A 249 -2.76 9.63 21.91
CA THR A 249 -2.18 10.99 21.82
C THR A 249 -3.14 11.97 21.15
N PRO A 250 -4.39 12.13 21.64
CA PRO A 250 -5.30 13.11 21.08
C PRO A 250 -4.88 14.54 21.38
N ASP A 251 -5.11 15.42 20.40
CA ASP A 251 -5.12 16.88 20.57
C ASP A 251 -6.14 17.49 19.59
N THR A 252 -6.12 18.82 19.39
CA THR A 252 -7.07 19.48 18.48
C THR A 252 -6.89 19.12 17.01
N ASN A 253 -5.70 18.67 16.61
CA ASN A 253 -5.29 18.36 15.24
C ASN A 253 -4.87 16.89 15.07
N LYS A 254 -5.13 16.06 16.09
CA LYS A 254 -4.87 14.62 16.09
C LYS A 254 -6.15 13.88 16.44
N HIS A 255 -6.61 13.07 15.49
CA HIS A 255 -7.88 12.36 15.58
C HIS A 255 -7.65 10.85 15.62
N PHE A 256 -8.59 10.10 16.19
CA PHE A 256 -8.60 8.65 16.00
C PHE A 256 -8.68 8.32 14.51
N ALA A 257 -9.61 8.95 13.79
CA ALA A 257 -9.79 8.73 12.36
C ALA A 257 -10.12 10.01 11.58
N THR A 258 -9.53 10.11 10.38
CA THR A 258 -9.89 11.09 9.35
C THR A 258 -10.34 10.36 8.08
N SER A 259 -11.42 10.81 7.47
CA SER A 259 -11.91 10.33 6.18
C SER A 259 -11.93 11.47 5.15
N THR A 260 -11.46 11.20 3.93
CA THR A 260 -11.42 12.22 2.87
C THR A 260 -11.54 11.69 1.44
N GLY A 261 -11.98 12.55 0.52
CA GLY A 261 -11.90 12.30 -0.92
C GLY A 261 -12.74 11.11 -1.40
N GLY A 262 -13.88 10.83 -0.74
CA GLY A 262 -14.68 9.63 -0.99
C GLY A 262 -14.21 8.38 -0.25
N GLY A 263 -13.26 8.50 0.69
CA GLY A 263 -12.95 7.45 1.65
C GLY A 263 -14.14 7.16 2.57
N VAL A 264 -14.27 5.91 2.99
CA VAL A 264 -15.39 5.43 3.82
C VAL A 264 -14.87 4.71 5.05
N ILE A 265 -15.39 5.10 6.21
CA ILE A 265 -15.24 4.34 7.46
C ILE A 265 -16.62 3.84 7.87
N SER A 266 -16.72 2.54 8.12
CA SER A 266 -17.95 1.92 8.64
C SER A 266 -17.69 1.21 9.96
N TYR A 267 -18.39 1.61 11.03
CA TYR A 267 -18.29 0.93 12.31
C TYR A 267 -19.29 -0.23 12.39
N ARG A 268 -18.88 -1.37 12.96
CA ARG A 268 -19.74 -2.54 13.16
C ARG A 268 -20.17 -2.62 14.62
N VAL A 269 -21.43 -2.93 14.89
CA VAL A 269 -21.93 -3.10 16.27
C VAL A 269 -21.39 -4.40 16.87
N PRO A 270 -20.87 -4.40 18.12
CA PRO A 270 -20.44 -3.24 18.92
C PRO A 270 -19.04 -2.74 18.51
N THR A 271 -18.79 -1.43 18.55
CA THR A 271 -17.44 -0.85 18.52
C THR A 271 -17.29 0.19 19.62
N GLU A 272 -16.17 0.16 20.35
CA GLU A 272 -15.83 1.15 21.38
C GLU A 272 -14.56 1.90 20.95
N ILE A 273 -14.63 3.23 20.91
CA ILE A 273 -13.50 4.13 20.66
C ILE A 273 -13.22 4.93 21.92
N VAL A 274 -12.03 4.77 22.49
CA VAL A 274 -11.57 5.49 23.67
C VAL A 274 -10.59 6.57 23.24
N GLN A 275 -10.92 7.82 23.50
CA GLN A 275 -10.04 8.95 23.21
C GLN A 275 -10.13 9.98 24.35
N ALA A 276 -9.06 10.22 25.08
CA ALA A 276 -9.14 10.99 26.33
C ALA A 276 -9.60 12.45 26.18
N SER A 277 -9.37 13.08 25.02
CA SER A 277 -9.68 14.50 24.75
C SER A 277 -9.83 14.77 23.25
N GLY A 278 -10.17 16.01 22.86
CA GLY A 278 -10.21 16.43 21.45
C GLY A 278 -11.36 15.83 20.64
N ILE A 279 -11.21 15.84 19.31
CA ILE A 279 -12.21 15.37 18.34
C ILE A 279 -11.80 13.98 17.86
N ALA A 280 -12.70 13.00 17.96
CA ALA A 280 -12.37 11.62 17.56
C ALA A 280 -12.37 11.39 16.05
N PHE A 281 -13.28 12.05 15.34
CA PHE A 281 -13.51 11.84 13.91
C PHE A 281 -13.43 13.16 13.15
N ASN A 282 -12.70 13.15 12.05
CA ASN A 282 -12.58 14.29 11.15
C ASN A 282 -12.98 13.88 9.72
N VAL A 283 -13.76 14.72 9.05
CA VAL A 283 -14.25 14.45 7.70
C VAL A 283 -13.91 15.64 6.82
N LEU A 284 -13.26 15.39 5.68
CA LEU A 284 -12.76 16.42 4.78
C LEU A 284 -13.09 16.08 3.33
N ASN A 285 -13.39 17.06 2.48
CA ASN A 285 -13.45 16.89 1.01
C ASN A 285 -14.25 15.66 0.52
N GLY A 286 -15.49 15.46 0.98
CA GLY A 286 -16.32 14.33 0.53
C GLY A 286 -16.00 12.98 1.18
N GLY A 287 -15.28 12.94 2.29
CA GLY A 287 -15.13 11.72 3.10
C GLY A 287 -16.44 11.31 3.78
N ILE A 288 -16.54 10.04 4.16
CA ILE A 288 -17.72 9.48 4.84
C ILE A 288 -17.30 8.71 6.08
N ILE A 289 -18.01 8.94 7.19
CA ILE A 289 -17.91 8.13 8.41
C ILE A 289 -19.32 7.73 8.86
N ASP A 290 -19.63 6.44 8.76
CA ASP A 290 -20.81 5.82 9.35
C ASP A 290 -20.46 5.30 10.75
N ASN A 291 -20.73 6.12 11.76
CA ASN A 291 -20.51 5.82 13.17
C ASN A 291 -21.63 5.01 13.83
N LYS A 292 -22.60 4.50 13.07
CA LYS A 292 -23.66 3.65 13.60
C LYS A 292 -23.05 2.39 14.21
N GLY A 293 -23.20 2.25 15.53
CA GLY A 293 -22.64 1.13 16.28
C GLY A 293 -21.29 1.38 16.94
N ALA A 294 -20.74 2.58 16.81
CA ALA A 294 -19.62 3.05 17.62
C ALA A 294 -20.12 3.77 18.88
N THR A 295 -19.54 3.44 20.03
CA THR A 295 -19.60 4.24 21.26
C THR A 295 -18.25 4.94 21.41
N VAL A 296 -18.25 6.26 21.58
CA VAL A 296 -17.03 7.04 21.80
C VAL A 296 -16.99 7.49 23.26
N THR A 297 -15.92 7.14 23.97
CA THR A 297 -15.70 7.50 25.37
C THR A 297 -14.55 8.49 25.47
N GLY A 298 -14.79 9.65 26.10
CA GLY A 298 -13.83 10.73 26.30
C GLY A 298 -14.12 11.95 25.41
N GLY A 299 -13.12 12.48 24.70
CA GLY A 299 -13.16 13.69 23.86
C GLY A 299 -14.45 13.91 23.07
N ALA A 300 -14.83 15.18 22.90
CA ALA A 300 -16.10 15.55 22.30
C ALA A 300 -16.27 14.97 20.89
N THR A 301 -17.46 14.42 20.63
CA THR A 301 -17.93 13.99 19.30
C THR A 301 -18.14 15.15 18.32
N LYS A 302 -17.83 16.39 18.70
CA LYS A 302 -18.08 17.58 17.88
C LYS A 302 -16.95 17.82 16.89
N ASN A 303 -17.23 17.48 15.64
CA ASN A 303 -16.51 17.84 14.44
C ASN A 303 -16.12 19.35 14.44
N SER A 304 -14.92 19.69 13.96
CA SER A 304 -14.47 21.10 13.81
C SER A 304 -15.05 21.76 12.57
N GLN A 305 -15.72 21.00 11.69
CA GLN A 305 -16.48 21.52 10.57
C GLN A 305 -17.97 21.55 10.90
N THR A 306 -18.66 22.63 10.50
CA THR A 306 -20.12 22.73 10.55
C THR A 306 -20.70 21.57 9.72
N PRO A 307 -21.29 20.53 10.34
CA PRO A 307 -21.84 19.42 9.59
C PRO A 307 -23.06 19.89 8.81
N ASN A 308 -23.27 19.37 7.60
CA ASN A 308 -24.63 19.14 7.14
C ASN A 308 -25.21 18.04 8.04
N GLU A 309 -25.83 18.49 9.13
CA GLU A 309 -26.66 17.82 10.15
C GLU A 309 -26.29 16.40 10.62
N VAL A 310 -25.96 16.30 11.92
CA VAL A 310 -25.95 15.04 12.68
C VAL A 310 -27.39 14.73 13.11
N THR A 311 -27.93 13.59 12.67
CA THR A 311 -29.14 13.00 13.27
C THR A 311 -28.77 11.89 14.25
N SER A 312 -29.71 11.52 15.13
CA SER A 312 -29.58 10.46 16.14
C SER A 312 -29.33 9.03 15.57
N ALA A 313 -29.23 8.87 14.25
CA ALA A 313 -29.17 7.57 13.56
C ALA A 313 -27.80 7.24 12.91
N GLY A 314 -26.80 8.12 13.03
CA GLY A 314 -25.48 7.93 12.42
C GLY A 314 -25.43 8.42 10.97
N ILE A 315 -24.30 9.02 10.64
CA ILE A 315 -23.73 9.47 9.36
C ILE A 315 -23.12 10.87 9.57
N ILE A 316 -21.83 11.02 9.24
CA ILE A 316 -21.16 12.33 9.10
C ILE A 316 -20.73 12.49 7.64
N PHE A 317 -21.31 13.50 6.97
CA PHE A 317 -20.93 14.01 5.65
C PHE A 317 -20.12 15.31 5.78
N GLY A 318 -19.14 15.51 4.89
CA GLY A 318 -18.42 16.77 4.66
C GLY A 318 -18.35 17.09 3.19
#